data_AF-A0A917G0T5-F1
#
_entry.id   AF-A0A917G0T5-F1
#
_cell.length_a   1.000
_cell.length_b   1.000
_cell.length_c   1.000
_cell.angle_alpha   90.00
_cell.angle_beta   90.00
_cell.angle_gamma   90.00
#
_symmetry.space_group_name_H-M   'P 1'
#
loop_
_entity.id
_entity.type
_entity.pdbx_description
1 polymer ?
#
loop_
_entity_poly.entity_id
_entity_poly.type
_entity_poly.pdbx_seq_one_letter_code
_entity_poly.pdbx_strand_id
1 'polypeptide(L)'
;MNIERGEDFYMVGEFWNRELAACQQFLDTIDYWIDLFDVSLHYKLHAASQEGSSFDLTTIFEGTLVNSHPMHAVTFVDNHDSQPNESLG
;
A
#
# COMPACT_ATOMS: atom_id res chain seq x y z
N MET A 1 -25.14 -3.50 6.63
CA MET A 1 -24.31 -4.71 6.80
C MET A 1 -24.60 -5.29 8.17
N ASN A 2 -24.73 -6.61 8.31
CA ASN A 2 -24.94 -7.26 9.61
C ASN A 2 -23.68 -7.09 10.47
N ILE A 3 -23.83 -6.44 11.63
CA ILE A 3 -22.73 -6.10 12.53
C ILE A 3 -22.50 -7.28 13.49
N GLU A 4 -21.98 -8.40 12.97
CA GLU A 4 -21.58 -9.53 13.84
C GLU A 4 -20.27 -9.25 14.60
N ARG A 5 -19.48 -8.25 14.15
CA ARG A 5 -18.13 -7.99 14.66
C ARG A 5 -17.95 -6.65 15.40
N GLY A 6 -19.02 -5.90 15.64
CA GLY A 6 -18.99 -4.56 16.24
C GLY A 6 -18.65 -3.44 15.25
N GLU A 7 -18.84 -2.19 15.66
CA GLU A 7 -18.58 -0.99 14.83
C GLU A 7 -17.09 -0.67 14.66
N ASP A 8 -16.23 -1.16 15.56
CA ASP A 8 -14.78 -0.93 15.56
C ASP A 8 -13.97 -2.05 14.88
N PHE A 9 -14.59 -2.79 13.94
CA PHE A 9 -13.91 -3.88 13.26
C PHE A 9 -12.90 -3.33 12.25
N TYR A 10 -11.62 -3.48 12.54
CA TYR A 10 -10.53 -3.06 11.65
C TYR A 10 -10.58 -3.78 10.30
N MET A 11 -10.53 -3.01 9.21
CA MET A 11 -10.51 -3.50 7.84
C MET A 11 -9.35 -2.86 7.08
N VAL A 12 -8.69 -3.67 6.26
CA VAL A 12 -7.71 -3.22 5.27
C VAL A 12 -8.15 -3.70 3.89
N GLY A 13 -8.13 -2.80 2.91
CA GLY A 13 -8.45 -3.06 1.52
C GLY A 13 -7.21 -3.31 0.69
N GLU A 14 -7.27 -4.34 -0.16
CA GLU A 14 -6.29 -4.57 -1.20
C GLU A 14 -6.71 -3.83 -2.48
N PHE A 15 -6.34 -2.55 -2.55
CA PHE A 15 -6.48 -1.75 -3.77
C PHE A 15 -5.15 -1.73 -4.51
N TRP A 16 -4.97 -2.65 -5.47
CA TRP A 16 -3.69 -2.85 -6.14
C TRP A 16 -3.41 -1.79 -7.22
N ASN A 17 -3.05 -0.58 -6.79
CA ASN A 17 -2.66 0.51 -7.69
C ASN A 17 -1.34 1.16 -7.22
N ARG A 18 -0.43 1.39 -8.16
CA ARG A 18 0.88 2.02 -7.88
C ARG A 18 0.78 3.55 -7.85
N GLU A 19 -0.27 4.11 -8.45
CA GLU A 19 -0.50 5.55 -8.53
C GLU A 19 -1.09 6.07 -7.22
N LEU A 20 -0.31 6.87 -6.50
CA LEU A 20 -0.74 7.47 -5.24
C LEU A 20 -2.08 8.21 -5.36
N ALA A 21 -2.27 8.96 -6.45
CA ALA A 21 -3.50 9.72 -6.69
C ALA A 21 -4.75 8.83 -6.76
N ALA A 22 -4.62 7.62 -7.32
CA ALA A 22 -5.73 6.67 -7.37
C ALA A 22 -6.06 6.11 -5.99
N CYS A 23 -5.05 5.82 -5.16
CA CYS A 23 -5.24 5.39 -3.77
C CYS A 23 -5.89 6.49 -2.92
N GLN A 24 -5.47 7.75 -3.11
CA GLN A 24 -6.06 8.92 -2.45
C GLN A 24 -7.54 9.09 -2.83
N GLN A 25 -7.84 9.05 -4.13
CA GLN A 25 -9.21 9.14 -4.61
C GLN A 25 -10.09 7.99 -4.10
N PHE A 26 -9.52 6.79 -3.96
CA PHE A 26 -10.23 5.66 -3.39
C PHE A 26 -10.57 5.90 -1.91
N LEU A 27 -9.60 6.31 -1.10
CA LEU A 27 -9.80 6.68 0.32
C LEU A 27 -10.89 7.74 0.49
N ASP A 28 -10.87 8.78 -0.35
CA ASP A 28 -11.90 9.82 -0.37
C ASP A 28 -13.28 9.26 -0.70
N THR A 29 -13.36 8.33 -1.65
CA THR A 29 -14.65 7.73 -2.10
C THR A 29 -15.29 6.86 -1.02
N ILE A 30 -14.50 6.30 -0.11
CA ILE A 30 -14.97 5.44 0.98
C ILE A 30 -15.01 6.14 2.33
N ASP A 31 -14.87 7.47 2.36
CA ASP A 31 -14.81 8.28 3.58
C ASP A 31 -13.82 7.75 4.62
N TYR A 32 -12.65 7.26 4.17
CA TYR A 32 -11.56 6.74 5.02
C TYR A 32 -11.99 5.60 5.98
N TRP A 33 -13.02 4.83 5.61
CA TRP A 33 -13.56 3.80 6.49
C TRP A 33 -12.65 2.56 6.63
N ILE A 34 -11.71 2.36 5.70
CA ILE A 34 -10.71 1.27 5.75
C ILE A 34 -9.32 1.82 5.42
N ASP A 35 -8.29 1.09 5.83
CA ASP A 35 -6.91 1.37 5.45
C ASP A 35 -6.54 0.65 4.15
N LEU A 36 -5.51 1.10 3.43
CA LEU A 36 -5.04 0.45 2.20
C LEU A 36 -3.61 -0.07 2.35
N PHE A 37 -3.31 -1.16 1.64
CA PHE A 37 -1.92 -1.59 1.47
C PHE A 37 -1.12 -0.57 0.66
N ASP A 38 0.08 -0.22 1.13
CA ASP A 38 0.97 0.71 0.45
C ASP A 38 1.75 0.03 -0.69
N VAL A 39 1.06 -0.20 -1.79
CA VAL A 39 1.60 -0.84 -3.00
C VAL A 39 2.72 0.00 -3.61
N SER A 40 2.63 1.34 -3.52
CA SER A 40 3.69 2.24 -3.98
C SER A 40 5.01 2.02 -3.22
N LEU A 41 4.94 1.85 -1.89
CA LEU A 41 6.13 1.52 -1.09
C LEU A 41 6.70 0.15 -1.44
N HIS A 42 5.87 -0.87 -1.64
CA HIS A 42 6.33 -2.20 -2.08
C HIS A 42 7.18 -2.12 -3.36
N TYR A 43 6.70 -1.40 -4.39
CA TYR A 43 7.47 -1.25 -5.63
C TYR A 43 8.76 -0.44 -5.46
N LYS A 44 8.80 0.53 -4.53
CA LYS A 44 10.04 1.25 -4.20
C LYS A 44 11.06 0.37 -3.51
N LEU A 45 10.63 -0.49 -2.60
CA LEU A 45 11.49 -1.47 -1.94
C LEU A 45 12.04 -2.49 -2.95
N HIS A 46 11.20 -2.94 -3.89
CA HIS A 46 11.63 -3.80 -4.99
C HIS A 46 12.68 -3.12 -5.89
N ALA A 47 12.44 -1.87 -6.31
CA ALA A 47 13.42 -1.12 -7.11
C ALA A 47 14.76 -0.96 -6.37
N ALA A 48 14.71 -0.58 -5.09
CA ALA A 48 15.90 -0.45 -4.26
C ALA A 48 16.66 -1.79 -4.12
N SER A 49 15.96 -2.92 -4.06
CA SER A 49 16.60 -4.24 -3.97
C SER A 49 17.34 -4.62 -5.26
N GLN A 50 16.83 -4.20 -6.43
CA GLN A 50 17.47 -4.48 -7.73
C GLN A 50 18.64 -3.54 -8.02
N GLU A 51 18.51 -2.26 -7.66
CA GLU A 51 19.51 -1.21 -7.93
C GLU A 51 20.65 -1.20 -6.90
N GLY A 52 20.43 -1.77 -5.71
CA GLY A 52 21.42 -1.85 -4.64
C GLY A 52 21.90 -0.46 -4.23
N SER A 53 23.22 -0.25 -4.23
CA SER A 53 23.83 1.02 -3.84
C SER A 53 23.55 2.19 -4.79
N SER A 54 22.93 1.94 -5.94
CA SER A 54 22.60 2.98 -6.93
C SER A 54 21.29 3.70 -6.63
N PHE A 55 20.41 3.07 -5.84
CA PHE A 55 19.13 3.67 -5.46
C PHE A 55 19.34 4.75 -4.40
N ASP A 56 18.75 5.92 -4.61
CA ASP A 56 18.75 6.98 -3.60
C ASP A 56 17.71 6.70 -2.51
N LEU A 57 18.17 6.09 -1.41
CA LEU A 57 17.34 5.75 -0.25
C LEU A 57 16.67 6.96 0.40
N THR A 58 17.13 8.19 0.17
CA THR A 58 16.45 9.38 0.69
C THR A 58 15.07 9.59 0.05
N THR A 59 14.84 9.00 -1.11
CA THR A 59 13.58 9.08 -1.87
C THR A 59 12.61 7.94 -1.56
N ILE A 60 12.93 7.02 -0.64
CA ILE A 60 12.19 5.75 -0.46
C ILE A 60 10.70 5.94 -0.12
N PHE A 61 10.33 7.04 0.54
CA PHE A 61 8.95 7.35 0.89
C PHE A 61 8.27 8.33 -0.08
N GLU A 62 8.99 8.90 -1.04
CA GLU A 62 8.37 9.86 -1.96
C GLU A 62 7.28 9.19 -2.78
N GLY A 63 6.09 9.79 -2.84
CA GLY A 63 4.97 9.23 -3.62
C GLY A 63 4.37 7.93 -3.06
N THR A 64 4.66 7.56 -1.80
CA THR A 64 4.02 6.41 -1.15
C THR A 64 2.77 6.81 -0.38
N LEU A 65 1.90 5.84 -0.09
CA LEU A 65 0.69 6.11 0.69
C LEU A 65 1.07 6.51 2.13
N VAL A 66 2.03 5.82 2.75
CA VAL A 66 2.48 6.12 4.12
C VAL A 66 3.05 7.53 4.27
N ASN A 67 3.60 8.10 3.20
CA ASN A 67 4.10 9.48 3.22
C ASN A 67 2.98 10.53 3.21
N SER A 68 1.82 10.23 2.63
CA SER A 68 0.69 11.17 2.54
C SER A 68 -0.42 10.91 3.55
N HIS A 69 -0.74 9.64 3.82
CA HIS A 69 -1.81 9.17 4.70
C HIS A 69 -1.26 8.10 5.66
N PRO A 70 -0.35 8.46 6.58
CA PRO A 70 0.31 7.50 7.48
C PRO A 70 -0.68 6.73 8.38
N MET A 71 -1.85 7.32 8.67
CA MET A 71 -2.90 6.68 9.48
C MET A 71 -3.80 5.73 8.70
N HIS A 72 -3.66 5.67 7.36
CA HIS A 72 -4.48 4.83 6.48
C HIS A 72 -3.62 3.95 5.55
N ALA A 73 -2.37 3.76 5.92
CA ALA A 73 -1.39 3.00 5.14
C ALA A 73 -0.93 1.78 5.92
N VAL A 74 -1.18 0.60 5.35
CA VAL A 74 -0.58 -0.66 5.80
C VAL A 74 0.65 -0.94 4.95
N THR A 75 1.83 -0.62 5.49
CA THR A 75 3.11 -0.86 4.81
C THR A 75 3.48 -2.33 4.81
N PHE A 76 3.97 -2.84 3.68
CA PHE A 76 4.43 -4.22 3.55
C PHE A 76 5.64 -4.31 2.61
N VAL A 77 6.39 -5.41 2.69
CA VAL A 77 7.56 -5.67 1.83
C VAL A 77 7.19 -6.60 0.69
N ASP A 78 6.51 -7.71 0.97
CA ASP A 78 6.03 -8.70 0.01
C ASP A 78 4.71 -9.31 0.50
N ASN A 79 3.93 -9.90 -0.40
CA ASN A 79 2.72 -10.64 -0.10
C ASN A 79 2.70 -11.99 -0.86
N HIS A 80 1.55 -12.67 -0.88
CA HIS A 80 1.40 -13.94 -1.59
C HIS A 80 1.41 -13.75 -3.12
N ASP A 81 0.86 -12.66 -3.64
CA ASP A 81 0.84 -12.37 -5.07
C ASP A 81 2.19 -11.93 -5.66
N SER A 82 3.10 -11.43 -4.82
CA SER A 82 4.47 -11.04 -5.22
C SER A 82 5.48 -12.20 -5.23
N GLN A 83 5.02 -13.44 -5.00
CA GLN A 83 5.90 -14.62 -5.01
C GLN A 83 6.22 -15.08 -6.43
N PRO A 84 7.41 -15.71 -6.65
CA PRO A 84 7.75 -16.28 -7.94
C PRO A 84 6.70 -17.31 -8.39
N ASN A 85 6.14 -17.10 -9.58
CA ASN A 85 5.04 -17.86 -10.22
C ASN A 85 3.60 -17.45 -9.84
N GLU A 86 3.40 -16.34 -9.12
CA GLU A 86 2.08 -15.74 -8.88
C GLU A 86 1.84 -14.53 -9.79
N SER A 87 0.59 -14.01 -9.81
CA SER A 87 0.11 -13.08 -10.85
C SER A 87 0.84 -11.73 -10.92
N LEU A 88 1.60 -11.36 -9.88
CA LEU A 88 2.26 -10.06 -9.73
C LEU A 88 3.77 -10.16 -9.45
N GLY A 89 4.34 -11.38 -9.45
CA GLY A 89 5.77 -11.67 -9.25
C GLY A 89 6.62 -11.69 -10.52
#